data_AF-A0A0X1KMK3-F1
#
_entry.id   AF-A0A0X1KMK3-F1
#
_cell.length_a   1.000
_cell.length_b   1.000
_cell.length_c   1.000
_cell.angle_alpha   90.00
_cell.angle_beta   90.00
_cell.angle_gamma   90.00
#
_symmetry.space_group_name_H-M   'P 1'
#
loop_
_entity.id
_entity.type
_entity.pdbx_description
1 polymer ?
#
loop_
_entity_poly.entity_id
_entity_poly.type
_entity_poly.pdbx_seq_one_letter_code
_entity_poly.pdbx_strand_id
1 'polypeptide(L)'
;MKIPCYPVFRYNLLKGVIVGNFLILIFGTVNPEFGLKFALLYWIVMSPFILYLYDGEKEGLEKKLGRRKAGQIAIRLLFVRYFIGFLALVGALIEMYFGENIPLLVIAGTLWSVVYAKLMAETECLKRSEDKNGHEAGMEA
;
A
#
# COMPACT_ATOMS: atom_id res chain seq x y z
N MET A 1 -4.03 -18.35 -10.23
CA MET A 1 -2.97 -17.38 -9.84
C MET A 1 -2.27 -17.94 -8.60
N LYS A 2 -1.05 -18.49 -8.71
CA LYS A 2 -0.31 -18.99 -7.53
C LYS A 2 0.14 -17.76 -6.74
N ILE A 3 -0.33 -17.61 -5.49
CA ILE A 3 0.18 -16.59 -4.56
C ILE A 3 1.39 -17.22 -3.87
N PRO A 4 2.64 -16.90 -4.25
CA PRO A 4 3.77 -17.26 -3.40
C PRO A 4 3.64 -16.41 -2.12
N CYS A 5 3.97 -16.97 -0.95
CA CYS A 5 3.83 -16.33 0.37
C CYS A 5 2.40 -16.05 0.86
N TYR A 6 1.52 -17.04 0.77
CA TYR A 6 0.20 -17.02 1.40
C TYR A 6 0.15 -16.54 2.88
N PRO A 7 1.09 -16.92 3.80
CA PRO A 7 1.07 -16.40 5.17
C PRO A 7 1.32 -14.89 5.26
N VAL A 8 2.20 -14.35 4.41
CA VAL A 8 2.48 -12.90 4.32
C VAL A 8 1.28 -12.15 3.77
N PHE A 9 0.64 -12.70 2.75
CA PHE A 9 -0.59 -12.15 2.20
C PHE A 9 -1.69 -12.07 3.25
N ARG A 10 -1.95 -13.15 4.01
CA ARG A 10 -2.95 -13.16 5.09
C ARG A 10 -2.69 -12.10 6.16
N TYR A 11 -1.43 -11.97 6.59
CA TYR A 11 -1.04 -10.97 7.58
C TYR A 11 -1.29 -9.54 7.07
N ASN A 12 -0.82 -9.24 5.87
CA ASN A 12 -1.01 -7.92 5.26
C ASN A 12 -2.49 -7.64 4.91
N LEU A 13 -3.28 -8.67 4.60
CA LEU A 13 -4.73 -8.56 4.39
C LEU A 13 -5.44 -8.19 5.68
N LEU A 14 -5.17 -8.89 6.78
CA LEU A 14 -5.81 -8.57 8.07
C LEU A 14 -5.46 -7.15 8.52
N LYS A 15 -4.18 -6.78 8.41
CA LYS A 15 -3.71 -5.41 8.70
C LYS A 15 -4.38 -4.38 7.79
N GLY A 16 -4.45 -4.67 6.50
CA GLY A 16 -5.09 -3.80 5.50
C GLY A 16 -6.58 -3.66 5.73
N VAL A 17 -7.29 -4.71 6.17
CA VAL A 17 -8.72 -4.69 6.49
C VAL A 17 -8.97 -3.82 7.70
N ILE A 18 -8.19 -3.98 8.76
CA ILE A 18 -8.33 -3.16 9.97
C ILE A 18 -8.06 -1.69 9.65
N VAL A 19 -6.90 -1.38 9.07
CA VAL A 19 -6.50 0.01 8.81
C VAL A 19 -7.34 0.64 7.71
N GLY A 20 -7.59 -0.07 6.60
CA GLY A 20 -8.32 0.44 5.45
C GLY A 20 -9.78 0.72 5.78
N ASN A 21 -10.46 -0.19 6.48
CA ASN A 21 -11.84 0.05 6.89
C ASN A 21 -11.94 1.13 7.96
N PHE A 22 -11.02 1.18 8.93
CA PHE A 22 -11.05 2.23 9.94
C PHE A 22 -10.87 3.63 9.31
N LEU A 23 -9.89 3.78 8.41
CA LEU A 23 -9.66 5.04 7.71
C LEU A 23 -10.84 5.43 6.82
N ILE A 24 -11.34 4.52 5.98
CA ILE A 24 -12.42 4.85 5.05
C ILE A 24 -13.73 5.15 5.77
N LEU A 25 -14.00 4.49 6.92
CA LEU A 25 -15.15 4.80 7.75
C LEU A 25 -15.00 6.20 8.34
N ILE A 26 -13.85 6.55 8.93
CA ILE A 26 -13.62 7.90 9.45
C ILE A 26 -13.87 8.95 8.36
N PHE A 27 -13.33 8.78 7.15
CA PHE A 27 -13.49 9.78 6.09
C PHE A 27 -14.86 9.74 5.42
N GLY A 28 -15.56 8.60 5.47
CA GLY A 28 -16.88 8.42 4.91
C GLY A 28 -18.03 8.67 5.89
N THR A 29 -17.75 9.00 7.16
CA THR A 29 -18.78 9.40 8.15
C THR A 29 -18.56 10.82 8.68
N VAL A 30 -17.51 11.49 8.22
CA VAL A 30 -17.29 12.93 8.47
C VAL A 30 -17.76 13.72 7.26
N ASN A 31 -17.94 15.03 7.45
CA ASN A 31 -18.32 15.92 6.34
C ASN A 31 -17.42 15.66 5.10
N PRO A 32 -18.00 15.40 3.92
CA PRO A 32 -17.25 15.02 2.73
C PRO A 32 -16.22 16.09 2.32
N GLU A 33 -16.48 17.37 2.58
CA GLU A 33 -15.50 18.43 2.33
C GLU A 33 -14.21 18.23 3.11
N PHE A 34 -14.31 17.74 4.35
CA PHE A 34 -13.14 17.46 5.18
C PHE A 34 -12.29 16.35 4.56
N GLY A 35 -12.91 15.25 4.14
CA GLY A 35 -12.20 14.13 3.52
C GLY A 35 -11.52 14.52 2.20
N LEU A 36 -12.16 15.33 1.37
CA LEU A 36 -11.57 15.88 0.14
C LEU A 36 -10.37 16.79 0.43
N LYS A 37 -10.53 17.74 1.37
CA LYS A 37 -9.45 18.66 1.79
C LYS A 37 -8.28 17.89 2.39
N PHE A 38 -8.56 16.88 3.22
CA PHE A 38 -7.56 16.01 3.81
C PHE A 38 -6.79 15.22 2.75
N ALA A 39 -7.47 14.63 1.77
CA ALA A 39 -6.81 13.87 0.70
C ALA A 39 -5.80 14.74 -0.07
N LEU A 40 -6.20 15.96 -0.45
CA LEU A 40 -5.33 16.92 -1.13
C LEU A 40 -4.15 17.36 -0.25
N LEU A 41 -4.42 17.73 1.00
CA LEU A 41 -3.38 18.12 1.95
C LEU A 41 -2.39 16.98 2.22
N TYR A 42 -2.89 15.76 2.42
CA TYR A 42 -2.08 14.58 2.62
C TYR A 42 -1.15 14.37 1.43
N TRP A 43 -1.66 14.44 0.20
CA TRP A 43 -0.81 14.28 -0.97
C TRP A 43 0.23 15.38 -1.09
N ILE A 44 -0.12 16.65 -0.86
CA ILE A 44 0.85 17.75 -0.96
C ILE A 44 1.93 17.64 0.11
N VAL A 45 1.54 17.46 1.38
CA VAL A 45 2.45 17.45 2.52
C VAL A 45 3.28 16.18 2.58
N MET A 46 2.69 15.02 2.27
CA MET A 46 3.40 13.75 2.34
C MET A 46 4.20 13.45 1.09
N SER A 47 3.93 14.10 -0.05
CA SER A 47 4.71 13.89 -1.29
C SER A 47 6.22 14.01 -1.11
N PRO A 48 6.78 15.10 -0.54
CA PRO A 48 8.23 15.21 -0.36
C PRO A 48 8.78 14.08 0.50
N PHE A 49 8.05 13.67 1.54
CA PHE A 49 8.47 12.59 2.43
C PHE A 49 8.39 11.21 1.73
N ILE A 50 7.32 10.93 0.99
CA ILE A 50 7.13 9.67 0.27
C ILE A 50 8.16 9.52 -0.85
N LEU A 51 8.47 10.61 -1.56
CA LEU A 51 9.49 10.63 -2.61
C LEU A 51 10.90 10.47 -2.02
N TYR A 52 11.19 11.13 -0.91
CA TYR A 52 12.45 10.93 -0.18
C TYR A 52 12.66 9.47 0.22
N LEU A 53 11.63 8.83 0.79
CA LEU A 53 11.69 7.41 1.13
C LEU A 53 11.82 6.52 -0.11
N TYR A 54 11.16 6.88 -1.21
CA TYR A 54 11.25 6.14 -2.46
C TYR A 54 12.67 6.13 -3.02
N ASP A 55 13.35 7.28 -3.06
CA ASP A 55 14.72 7.34 -3.58
C ASP A 55 15.68 6.53 -2.71
N GLY A 56 15.60 6.66 -1.38
CA GLY A 56 16.44 5.88 -0.46
C GLY A 56 16.18 4.37 -0.53
N GLU A 57 14.91 3.95 -0.59
CA GLU A 57 14.56 2.54 -0.74
C GLU A 57 14.96 2.00 -2.10
N LYS A 58 14.75 2.77 -3.18
CA LYS A 58 15.13 2.38 -4.52
C LYS A 58 16.64 2.17 -4.59
N GLU A 59 17.45 3.10 -4.10
CA GLU A 59 18.91 2.96 -4.14
C GLU A 59 19.39 1.75 -3.31
N GLY A 60 18.81 1.56 -2.11
CA GLY A 60 19.11 0.39 -1.28
C GLY A 60 18.70 -0.94 -1.92
N LEU A 61 17.59 -0.96 -2.64
CA LEU A 61 17.11 -2.13 -3.37
C LEU A 61 17.89 -2.36 -4.67
N GLU A 62 18.32 -1.31 -5.36
CA GLU A 62 19.12 -1.40 -6.59
C GLU A 62 20.46 -2.09 -6.32
N LYS A 63 21.09 -1.78 -5.18
CA LYS A 63 22.32 -2.43 -4.71
C LYS A 63 22.17 -3.92 -4.45
N LYS A 64 20.95 -4.40 -4.13
CA LYS A 64 20.69 -5.81 -3.76
C LYS A 64 20.03 -6.66 -4.85
N LEU A 65 19.15 -6.06 -5.66
CA LEU A 65 18.18 -6.78 -6.51
C LEU A 65 18.30 -6.41 -7.99
N GLY A 66 19.17 -5.46 -8.33
CA GLY A 66 19.31 -4.91 -9.67
C GLY A 66 18.21 -3.92 -10.05
N ARG A 67 18.52 -3.05 -11.03
CA ARG A 67 17.73 -1.85 -11.39
C ARG A 67 16.26 -2.13 -11.68
N ARG A 68 15.96 -3.22 -12.40
CA ARG A 68 14.59 -3.54 -12.84
C ARG A 68 13.69 -4.02 -11.70
N LYS A 69 14.18 -4.91 -10.83
CA LYS A 69 13.39 -5.45 -9.70
C LYS A 69 13.26 -4.41 -8.58
N ALA A 70 14.33 -3.65 -8.31
CA ALA A 70 14.31 -2.55 -7.35
C ALA A 70 13.27 -1.49 -7.72
N GLY A 71 13.23 -1.08 -9.00
CA GLY A 71 12.23 -0.14 -9.50
C GLY A 71 10.80 -0.66 -9.32
N GLN A 72 10.54 -1.93 -9.63
CA GLN A 72 9.21 -2.54 -9.45
C GLN A 72 8.76 -2.52 -7.98
N ILE A 73 9.64 -2.87 -7.05
CA ILE A 73 9.33 -2.88 -5.62
C ILE A 73 9.12 -1.45 -5.10
N ALA A 74 10.01 -0.52 -5.44
CA ALA A 74 9.93 0.85 -4.98
C ALA A 74 8.64 1.53 -5.46
N ILE A 75 8.22 1.30 -6.71
CA ILE A 75 6.95 1.82 -7.24
C ILE A 75 5.74 1.26 -6.49
N ARG A 76 5.75 -0.03 -6.14
CA ARG A 76 4.66 -0.66 -5.37
C ARG A 76 4.54 -0.09 -3.96
N LEU A 77 5.68 0.15 -3.30
CA LEU A 77 5.73 0.79 -1.99
C LEU A 77 5.26 2.25 -2.05
N LEU A 78 5.66 2.98 -3.09
CA LEU A 78 5.21 4.34 -3.34
C LEU A 78 3.68 4.39 -3.54
N PHE A 79 3.14 3.49 -4.36
CA PHE A 79 1.70 3.38 -4.58
C PHE A 79 0.93 3.15 -3.28
N VAL A 80 1.37 2.21 -2.45
CA VAL A 80 0.76 1.91 -1.14
C VAL A 80 0.73 3.13 -0.21
N ARG A 81 1.79 3.96 -0.22
CA ARG A 81 1.90 5.16 0.63
C ARG A 81 0.98 6.30 0.19
N TYR A 82 0.87 6.52 -1.13
CA TYR A 82 -0.03 7.53 -1.69
C TYR A 82 -1.51 7.15 -1.54
N PHE A 83 -1.79 5.85 -1.43
CA PHE A 83 -3.15 5.35 -1.39
C PHE A 83 -3.93 5.69 -0.11
N ILE A 84 -3.26 6.11 0.97
CA ILE A 84 -3.92 6.60 2.18
C ILE A 84 -4.77 7.84 1.86
N GLY A 85 -4.22 8.79 1.10
CA GLY A 85 -4.97 9.94 0.62
C GLY A 85 -6.10 9.54 -0.34
N PHE A 86 -5.91 8.47 -1.13
CA PHE A 86 -6.94 7.95 -2.01
C PHE A 86 -8.13 7.36 -1.24
N LEU A 87 -7.88 6.64 -0.13
CA LEU A 87 -8.96 6.15 0.74
C LEU A 87 -9.79 7.30 1.34
N ALA A 88 -9.14 8.38 1.75
CA ALA A 88 -9.84 9.57 2.23
C ALA A 88 -10.72 10.20 1.13
N LEU A 89 -10.20 10.29 -0.09
CA LEU A 89 -10.95 10.76 -1.25
C LEU A 89 -12.16 9.85 -1.53
N VAL A 90 -11.96 8.53 -1.60
CA VAL A 90 -13.03 7.57 -1.91
C VAL A 90 -14.11 7.58 -0.82
N GLY A 91 -13.73 7.62 0.46
CA GLY A 91 -14.68 7.75 1.57
C GLY A 91 -15.54 9.00 1.44
N ALA A 92 -14.90 10.15 1.16
CA ALA A 92 -15.61 11.41 0.97
C ALA A 92 -16.53 11.41 -0.27
N LEU A 93 -16.11 10.79 -1.37
CA LEU A 93 -16.95 10.69 -2.57
C LEU A 93 -18.15 9.76 -2.31
N ILE A 94 -17.94 8.64 -1.62
CA ILE A 94 -19.04 7.74 -1.23
C ILE A 94 -20.07 8.51 -0.41
N GLU A 95 -19.62 9.25 0.61
CA GLU A 95 -20.49 10.08 1.44
C GLU A 95 -21.22 11.15 0.61
N MET A 96 -20.51 11.84 -0.29
CA MET A 96 -21.08 12.90 -1.12
C MET A 96 -22.17 12.41 -2.08
N TYR A 97 -22.01 11.21 -2.67
CA TYR A 97 -22.93 10.69 -3.69
C TYR A 97 -23.99 9.74 -3.14
N PHE A 98 -23.70 9.02 -2.06
CA PHE A 98 -24.55 7.95 -1.53
C PHE A 98 -24.95 8.15 -0.07
N GLY A 99 -24.49 9.24 0.58
CA GLY A 99 -24.61 9.45 2.02
C GLY A 99 -23.81 8.41 2.82
N GLU A 100 -24.16 8.25 4.10
CA GLU A 100 -23.51 7.34 5.06
C GLU A 100 -23.79 5.85 4.73
N ASN A 101 -23.38 5.40 3.55
CA ASN A 101 -23.56 4.05 3.08
C ASN A 101 -22.42 3.16 3.60
N ILE A 102 -22.53 2.79 4.87
CA ILE A 102 -21.56 1.95 5.58
C ILE A 102 -21.20 0.67 4.80
N PRO A 103 -22.15 -0.09 4.22
CA PRO A 103 -21.81 -1.24 3.39
C PRO A 103 -20.86 -0.90 2.23
N LEU A 104 -21.10 0.22 1.54
CA LEU A 104 -20.27 0.64 0.41
C LEU A 104 -18.86 1.06 0.87
N LEU A 105 -18.76 1.74 2.02
CA LEU A 105 -17.49 2.08 2.64
C LEU A 105 -16.68 0.83 3.04
N VAL A 106 -17.32 -0.16 3.65
CA VAL A 106 -16.67 -1.42 4.05
C VAL A 106 -16.21 -2.22 2.83
N ILE A 107 -17.01 -2.25 1.76
CA ILE A 107 -16.62 -2.90 0.51
C ILE A 107 -15.39 -2.19 -0.08
N ALA A 108 -15.41 -0.86 -0.17
CA ALA A 108 -14.30 -0.09 -0.71
C ALA A 108 -13.01 -0.26 0.12
N GLY A 109 -13.12 -0.20 1.45
CA GLY A 109 -12.01 -0.45 2.37
C GLY A 109 -11.43 -1.85 2.20
N THR A 110 -12.29 -2.87 2.11
CA THR A 110 -11.88 -4.28 1.94
C THR A 110 -11.25 -4.55 0.58
N LEU A 111 -11.81 -4.01 -0.51
CA LEU A 111 -11.20 -4.10 -1.85
C LEU A 111 -9.79 -3.52 -1.83
N TRP A 112 -9.60 -2.39 -1.15
CA TRP A 112 -8.28 -1.83 -0.98
C TRP A 112 -7.35 -2.76 -0.19
N SER A 113 -7.81 -3.34 0.91
CA SER A 113 -7.02 -4.27 1.71
C SER A 113 -6.48 -5.44 0.90
N VAL A 114 -7.27 -5.94 -0.06
CA VAL A 114 -6.83 -7.01 -0.98
C VAL A 114 -5.70 -6.53 -1.89
N VAL A 115 -5.83 -5.33 -2.47
CA VAL A 115 -4.78 -4.73 -3.31
C VAL A 115 -3.50 -4.48 -2.50
N TYR A 116 -3.63 -3.88 -1.32
CA TYR A 116 -2.55 -3.66 -0.37
C TYR A 116 -1.82 -4.96 -0.04
N ALA A 117 -2.57 -5.99 0.37
CA ALA A 117 -2.01 -7.27 0.77
C ALA A 117 -1.25 -7.94 -0.37
N LYS A 118 -1.77 -7.86 -1.59
CA LYS A 118 -1.13 -8.40 -2.78
C LYS A 118 0.18 -7.68 -3.07
N LEU A 119 0.19 -6.35 -3.09
CA LEU A 119 1.39 -5.56 -3.39
C LEU A 119 2.48 -5.77 -2.35
N MET A 120 2.11 -5.81 -1.07
CA MET A 120 3.03 -6.07 0.04
C MET A 120 3.57 -7.50 0.00
N ALA A 121 2.71 -8.51 -0.19
CA ALA A 121 3.13 -9.89 -0.27
C ALA A 121 4.09 -10.13 -1.43
N GLU A 122 3.80 -9.63 -2.63
CA GLU A 122 4.70 -9.77 -3.77
C GLU A 122 6.05 -9.06 -3.52
N THR A 123 6.03 -7.90 -2.85
CA THR A 123 7.24 -7.16 -2.48
C THR A 123 8.12 -7.95 -1.49
N GLU A 124 7.51 -8.49 -0.44
CA GLU A 124 8.20 -9.27 0.57
C GLU A 124 8.71 -10.62 0.03
N CYS A 125 7.94 -11.26 -0.86
CA CYS A 125 8.40 -12.47 -1.55
C CYS A 125 9.62 -12.21 -2.42
N LEU A 126 9.61 -11.12 -3.21
CA LEU A 126 10.74 -10.77 -4.07
C LEU A 126 12.00 -10.46 -3.27
N LYS A 127 11.86 -9.83 -2.09
CA LYS A 127 12.99 -9.64 -1.17
C LYS A 127 13.51 -10.97 -0.63
N ARG A 128 12.61 -11.85 -0.14
CA ARG A 128 12.97 -13.12 0.50
C ARG A 128 13.55 -14.17 -0.45
N SER A 129 13.12 -14.21 -1.72
CA SER A 129 13.70 -15.14 -2.70
C SER A 129 15.17 -14.86 -3.00
N GLU A 130 15.56 -13.59 -2.94
CA GLU A 130 16.92 -13.16 -3.28
C GLU A 130 17.86 -13.28 -2.07
N ASP A 131 17.37 -13.04 -0.85
CA ASP A 131 18.14 -13.35 0.36
C ASP A 131 18.54 -14.84 0.44
N LYS A 132 17.69 -15.75 -0.08
CA LYS A 132 18.01 -17.18 -0.16
C LYS A 132 19.07 -17.48 -1.24
N ASN A 133 18.90 -16.93 -2.44
CA ASN A 133 19.84 -17.14 -3.54
C ASN A 133 21.23 -16.53 -3.25
N GLY A 134 21.29 -15.39 -2.55
CA GLY A 134 22.55 -14.78 -2.11
C GLY A 134 23.26 -15.57 -1.01
N HIS A 135 22.54 -16.37 -0.22
CA HIS A 135 23.12 -17.24 0.80
C HIS A 135 23.71 -18.52 0.19
N GLU A 136 23.04 -19.09 -0.81
CA GLU A 136 23.54 -20.26 -1.56
C GLU A 136 24.78 -19.92 -2.39
N ALA A 137 24.81 -18.76 -3.06
CA ALA A 137 25.99 -18.30 -3.82
C ALA A 137 27.21 -17.96 -2.93
N GLY A 138 27.01 -17.71 -1.63
CA GLY A 138 28.09 -17.48 -0.67
C GLY A 138 28.65 -18.74 0.00
N MET A 139 28.01 -19.91 -0.19
CA MET A 139 28.54 -21.21 0.24
C MET A 139 29.28 -21.96 -0.87
N GLU A 140 29.21 -21.48 -2.12
CA GLU A 140 29.91 -22.05 -3.27
C GLU A 140 31.19 -21.30 -3.69
N ALA A 141 31.59 -20.26 -2.93
CA ALA A 141 32.83 -19.49 -3.12
C ALA A 141 33.80 -19.68 -1.95
#